data_AF-A0A954DF57-F1
#
_entry.id   AF-A0A954DF57-F1
#
_cell.length_a   1.000
_cell.length_b   1.000
_cell.length_c   1.000
_cell.angle_alpha   90.00
_cell.angle_beta   90.00
_cell.angle_gamma   90.00
#
_symmetry.space_group_name_H-M   'P 1'
#
loop_
_entity.id
_entity.type
_entity.pdbx_description
1 polymer ?
#
loop_
_entity_poly.entity_id
_entity_poly.type
_entity_poly.pdbx_seq_one_letter_code
_entity_poly.pdbx_strand_id
1 'polypeptide(L)'
;MNAPWTEFFIALAATVVALGFVVWSGKTRRRKPHYVSVGFAAVGLGFAILYAERIGRLWNFPAVPLRIHLTLAYAATGMTLVAVVSGLLHTFEKISRPAHARLAWLTLACIVLATGTGVWIFTVGSPKG
;
A
#
# COMPACT_ATOMS: atom_id res chain seq x y z
N MET A 1 21.07 9.04 -14.52
CA MET A 1 20.89 7.93 -13.54
C MET A 1 19.81 7.03 -14.09
N ASN A 2 20.00 5.70 -14.08
CA ASN A 2 18.97 4.78 -14.52
C ASN A 2 17.83 4.75 -13.48
N ALA A 3 16.59 4.75 -13.96
CA ALA A 3 15.42 4.64 -13.11
C ALA A 3 15.36 3.22 -12.50
N PRO A 4 15.14 3.07 -11.17
CA PRO A 4 15.13 1.77 -10.49
C PRO A 4 13.80 1.02 -10.69
N TRP A 5 13.41 0.80 -11.95
CA TRP A 5 12.14 0.16 -12.32
C TRP A 5 12.08 -1.29 -11.84
N THR A 6 13.16 -2.03 -12.01
CA THR A 6 13.23 -3.44 -11.62
C THR A 6 13.03 -3.59 -10.11
N GLU A 7 13.72 -2.78 -9.32
CA GLU A 7 13.60 -2.76 -7.86
C GLU A 7 12.20 -2.32 -7.42
N PHE A 8 11.62 -1.32 -8.09
CA PHE A 8 10.23 -0.91 -7.87
C PHE A 8 9.26 -2.07 -8.10
N PHE A 9 9.32 -2.75 -9.25
CA PHE A 9 8.40 -3.85 -9.56
C PHE A 9 8.60 -5.04 -8.63
N ILE A 10 9.83 -5.36 -8.23
CA ILE A 10 10.12 -6.40 -7.23
C ILE A 10 9.49 -6.03 -5.89
N ALA A 11 9.71 -4.82 -5.39
CA ALA A 11 9.15 -4.36 -4.12
C ALA A 11 7.61 -4.33 -4.16
N LEU A 12 7.02 -3.86 -5.26
CA LEU A 12 5.57 -3.85 -5.45
C LEU A 12 5.00 -5.27 -5.49
N ALA A 13 5.59 -6.19 -6.26
CA ALA A 13 5.15 -7.58 -6.34
C ALA A 13 5.25 -8.27 -4.97
N ALA A 14 6.35 -8.09 -4.25
CA ALA A 14 6.52 -8.61 -2.89
C ALA A 14 5.44 -8.06 -1.93
N THR A 15 5.12 -6.77 -2.04
CA THR A 15 4.05 -6.13 -1.27
C THR A 15 2.68 -6.75 -1.57
N VAL A 16 2.35 -6.94 -2.84
CA VAL A 16 1.08 -7.56 -3.28
C VAL A 16 0.97 -8.99 -2.75
N VAL A 17 2.04 -9.78 -2.86
CA VAL A 17 2.07 -11.14 -2.31
C VAL A 17 1.87 -11.12 -0.80
N ALA A 18 2.58 -10.26 -0.07
CA ALA A 18 2.43 -10.12 1.38
C ALA A 18 1.01 -9.70 1.76
N LEU A 19 0.39 -8.75 1.06
CA LEU A 19 -1.01 -8.36 1.27
C LEU A 19 -1.98 -9.52 1.01
N GLY A 20 -1.71 -10.34 -0.02
CA GLY A 20 -2.45 -11.58 -0.25
C GLY A 20 -2.40 -12.52 0.96
N PHE A 21 -1.21 -12.71 1.54
CA PHE A 21 -1.04 -13.47 2.78
C PHE A 21 -1.71 -12.81 3.99
N VAL A 22 -1.71 -11.48 4.11
CA VAL A 22 -2.44 -10.74 5.17
C VAL A 22 -3.94 -11.06 5.11
N VAL A 23 -4.55 -10.99 3.92
CA VAL A 23 -5.97 -11.29 3.73
C VAL A 23 -6.27 -12.76 4.02
N TRP A 24 -5.46 -13.68 3.48
CA TRP A 24 -5.65 -15.11 3.67
C TRP A 24 -5.51 -15.53 5.15
N SER A 25 -4.45 -15.09 5.82
CA SER A 25 -4.19 -15.39 7.23
C SER A 25 -5.25 -14.77 8.15
N GLY A 26 -5.76 -13.58 7.83
CA GLY A 26 -6.86 -12.93 8.54
C GLY A 26 -8.20 -13.67 8.40
N LYS A 27 -8.52 -14.16 7.20
CA LYS A 27 -9.72 -14.99 6.95
C LYS A 27 -9.65 -16.34 7.68
N THR A 28 -8.49 -16.98 7.66
CA THR A 28 -8.22 -18.28 8.33
C THR A 28 -7.96 -18.17 9.83
N ARG A 29 -8.04 -16.96 10.41
CA ARG A 29 -7.86 -16.68 11.85
C ARG A 29 -6.46 -17.04 12.38
N ARG A 30 -5.44 -17.08 11.51
CA ARG A 30 -4.06 -17.39 11.88
C ARG A 30 -3.30 -16.12 12.28
N ARG A 31 -3.33 -15.77 13.57
CA ARG A 31 -2.78 -14.50 14.12
C ARG A 31 -1.28 -14.31 13.84
N LYS A 32 -0.44 -15.28 14.19
CA LYS A 32 1.03 -15.19 14.02
C LYS A 32 1.43 -14.90 12.56
N PRO A 33 1.03 -15.69 11.55
CA PRO A 33 1.39 -15.38 10.17
C PRO A 33 0.74 -14.10 9.67
N HIS A 34 -0.42 -13.70 10.19
CA HIS A 34 -1.03 -12.42 9.85
C HIS A 34 -0.14 -11.24 10.25
N TYR A 35 0.32 -11.19 11.51
CA TYR A 35 1.20 -10.11 11.97
C TYR A 35 2.52 -10.05 11.21
N VAL A 36 3.12 -11.22 10.95
CA VAL A 36 4.35 -11.32 10.15
C VAL A 36 4.12 -10.79 8.72
N SER A 37 3.01 -11.17 8.09
CA SER A 37 2.66 -10.72 6.73
C SER A 37 2.38 -9.22 6.69
N VAL A 38 1.76 -8.65 7.73
CA VAL A 38 1.54 -7.19 7.84
C VAL A 38 2.89 -6.47 7.91
N GLY A 39 3.84 -6.98 8.70
CA GLY A 39 5.19 -6.43 8.77
C GLY A 39 5.91 -6.44 7.41
N PHE A 40 5.89 -7.58 6.71
CA PHE A 40 6.47 -7.68 5.36
C PHE A 40 5.78 -6.77 4.35
N ALA A 41 4.45 -6.66 4.39
CA ALA A 41 3.71 -5.76 3.51
C ALA A 41 4.08 -4.29 3.77
N ALA A 42 4.23 -3.88 5.04
CA ALA A 42 4.63 -2.53 5.39
C ALA A 42 6.06 -2.19 4.92
N VAL A 43 7.01 -3.10 5.12
CA VAL A 43 8.40 -2.93 4.67
C VAL A 43 8.47 -2.89 3.14
N GLY A 44 7.81 -3.82 2.45
CA GLY A 44 7.74 -3.86 1.00
C GLY A 44 7.13 -2.58 0.41
N LEU A 45 6.03 -2.11 1.00
CA LEU A 45 5.38 -0.87 0.59
C LEU A 45 6.31 0.34 0.78
N GLY A 46 7.05 0.38 1.89
CA GLY A 46 8.07 1.41 2.13
C GLY A 46 9.12 1.45 1.02
N PHE A 47 9.67 0.28 0.63
CA PHE A 47 10.61 0.22 -0.49
C PHE A 47 9.97 0.63 -1.82
N ALA A 48 8.74 0.19 -2.10
CA ALA A 48 8.03 0.58 -3.32
C ALA A 48 7.83 2.10 -3.40
N ILE A 49 7.50 2.77 -2.28
CA ILE A 49 7.40 4.23 -2.21
C ILE A 49 8.75 4.89 -2.47
N LEU A 50 9.82 4.42 -1.83
CA LEU A 50 11.17 4.98 -2.02
C LEU A 50 11.64 4.90 -3.49
N TYR A 51 11.37 3.77 -4.17
CA TYR A 51 11.70 3.62 -5.58
C TYR A 51 10.76 4.45 -6.48
N ALA A 52 9.46 4.49 -6.18
CA ALA A 52 8.50 5.33 -6.90
C ALA A 52 8.88 6.82 -6.84
N GLU A 53 9.33 7.31 -5.69
CA GLU A 53 9.81 8.68 -5.52
C GLU A 53 11.05 8.96 -6.38
N ARG A 54 12.01 8.02 -6.39
CA ARG A 54 13.22 8.10 -7.24
C ARG A 54 12.86 8.15 -8.72
N ILE A 55 11.95 7.28 -9.16
CA ILE A 55 11.44 7.26 -10.53
C ILE A 55 10.70 8.58 -10.82
N GLY A 56 9.83 9.03 -9.91
CA GLY A 56 9.04 10.25 -10.08
C GLY A 56 9.87 11.51 -10.22
N ARG A 57 11.07 11.57 -9.61
CA ARG A 57 12.01 12.68 -9.86
C ARG A 57 12.44 12.80 -11.32
N LEU A 58 12.42 11.70 -12.07
CA LEU A 58 12.81 11.61 -13.48
C LEU A 58 11.63 11.82 -14.45
N TRP A 59 10.43 12.13 -13.95
CA TRP A 59 9.21 12.25 -14.75
C TRP A 59 8.51 13.59 -14.55
N ASN A 60 7.84 14.06 -15.60
CA ASN A 60 6.90 15.18 -15.58
C ASN A 60 5.48 14.60 -15.51
N PHE A 61 4.78 14.84 -14.41
CA PHE A 61 3.41 14.37 -14.22
C PHE A 61 2.40 15.52 -14.37
N PRO A 62 1.27 15.30 -15.06
CA PRO A 62 0.18 16.25 -15.07
C PRO A 62 -0.38 16.49 -13.64
N ALA A 63 -0.65 17.75 -13.30
CA ALA A 63 -0.98 18.15 -11.93
C ALA A 63 -2.25 17.47 -11.37
N VAL A 64 -3.28 17.28 -12.19
CA VAL A 64 -4.57 16.70 -11.77
C VAL A 64 -4.43 15.20 -11.41
N PRO A 65 -3.95 14.32 -12.31
CA PRO A 65 -3.66 12.93 -11.98
C PRO A 65 -2.75 12.76 -10.76
N LEU A 66 -1.68 13.57 -10.66
CA LEU A 66 -0.77 13.53 -9.51
C LEU A 66 -1.49 13.87 -8.20
N ARG A 67 -2.31 14.92 -8.17
CA ARG A 67 -3.09 15.31 -6.98
C ARG A 67 -4.06 14.20 -6.56
N ILE A 68 -4.73 13.56 -7.52
CA ILE A 68 -5.64 12.44 -7.24
C ILE A 68 -4.86 11.28 -6.63
N HIS A 69 -3.74 10.88 -7.25
CA HIS A 69 -2.90 9.80 -6.75
C HIS A 69 -2.41 10.07 -5.33
N LEU A 70 -1.86 11.27 -5.06
CA LEU A 70 -1.36 11.64 -3.74
C LEU A 70 -2.48 11.67 -2.69
N THR A 71 -3.67 12.16 -3.04
CA THR A 71 -4.82 12.15 -2.14
C THR A 71 -5.19 10.72 -1.73
N LEU A 72 -5.26 9.81 -2.69
CA LEU A 72 -5.54 8.40 -2.43
C LEU A 72 -4.40 7.72 -1.66
N ALA A 73 -3.14 8.04 -1.98
CA ALA A 73 -1.97 7.50 -1.29
C ALA A 73 -1.92 7.94 0.18
N TYR A 74 -2.20 9.21 0.48
CA TYR A 74 -2.30 9.71 1.85
C TYR A 74 -3.49 9.08 2.60
N ALA A 75 -4.65 8.96 1.95
CA ALA A 75 -5.80 8.27 2.52
C ALA A 75 -5.48 6.80 2.83
N ALA A 76 -4.85 6.08 1.89
CA ALA A 76 -4.42 4.68 2.08
C ALA A 76 -3.41 4.53 3.23
N THR A 77 -2.47 5.46 3.35
CA THR A 77 -1.49 5.50 4.44
C THR A 77 -2.18 5.72 5.79
N GLY A 78 -3.04 6.73 5.88
CA GLY A 78 -3.82 7.00 7.10
C GLY A 78 -4.70 5.83 7.49
N MET A 79 -5.41 5.23 6.52
CA MET A 79 -6.24 4.04 6.75
C MET A 79 -5.41 2.83 7.17
N THR A 80 -4.19 2.67 6.66
CA THR A 80 -3.27 1.62 7.10
C THR A 80 -2.89 1.78 8.56
N LEU A 81 -2.59 3.00 9.01
CA LEU A 81 -2.36 3.27 10.43
C LEU A 81 -3.60 2.95 11.27
N VAL A 82 -4.78 3.36 10.83
CA VAL A 82 -6.06 3.03 11.48
C VAL A 82 -6.27 1.51 11.55
N ALA A 83 -6.01 0.78 10.47
CA ALA A 83 -6.13 -0.68 10.43
C ALA A 83 -5.14 -1.36 11.38
N VAL A 84 -3.87 -0.92 11.43
CA VAL A 84 -2.86 -1.43 12.36
C VAL A 84 -3.27 -1.18 13.80
N VAL A 85 -3.64 0.06 14.16
CA VAL A 85 -4.12 0.40 15.51
C VAL A 85 -5.35 -0.43 15.86
N SER A 86 -6.30 -0.57 14.94
CA SER A 86 -7.50 -1.40 15.16
C SER A 86 -7.16 -2.88 15.37
N GLY A 87 -6.12 -3.41 14.70
CA GLY A 87 -5.64 -4.78 14.87
C GLY A 87 -4.95 -5.00 16.23
N LEU A 88 -4.19 -4.00 16.70
CA LEU A 88 -3.62 -4.00 18.05
C LEU A 88 -4.74 -3.96 19.10
N LEU A 89 -5.67 -3.02 18.99
CA LEU A 89 -6.82 -2.91 19.89
C LEU A 89 -7.67 -4.19 19.87
N HIS A 90 -7.81 -4.87 18.72
CA HIS A 90 -8.51 -6.15 18.63
C HIS A 90 -7.79 -7.24 19.41
N THR A 91 -6.46 -7.22 19.42
CA THR A 91 -5.64 -8.16 20.21
C THR A 91 -5.83 -7.96 21.72
N PHE A 92 -6.18 -6.75 22.14
CA PHE A 92 -6.56 -6.41 23.51
C PHE A 92 -8.08 -6.45 23.76
N GLU A 93 -8.86 -7.05 22.86
CA GLU A 93 -10.33 -7.20 22.96
C GLU A 93 -11.11 -5.88 23.05
N LYS A 94 -10.48 -4.74 22.73
CA LYS A 94 -11.10 -3.40 22.76
C LYS A 94 -11.98 -3.09 21.55
N ILE A 95 -11.88 -3.91 20.50
CA ILE A 95 -12.64 -3.78 19.25
C ILE A 95 -13.01 -5.17 18.73
N SER A 96 -14.23 -5.28 18.23
CA SER A 96 -14.75 -6.51 17.66
C SER A 96 -14.08 -6.85 16.32
N ARG A 97 -13.94 -8.16 16.04
CA ARG A 97 -13.38 -8.65 14.78
C ARG A 97 -14.09 -8.08 13.54
N PRO A 98 -15.44 -7.99 13.47
CA PRO A 98 -16.11 -7.42 12.30
C PRO A 98 -15.73 -5.96 12.05
N ALA A 99 -15.53 -5.17 13.10
CA ALA A 99 -15.11 -3.77 12.96
C ALA A 99 -13.69 -3.67 12.39
N HIS A 100 -12.73 -4.43 12.92
CA HIS A 100 -11.38 -4.50 12.36
C HIS A 100 -11.40 -4.97 10.90
N ALA A 101 -12.19 -6.00 10.57
CA ALA A 101 -12.29 -6.53 9.21
C ALA A 101 -12.84 -5.49 8.22
N ARG A 102 -13.84 -4.69 8.61
CA ARG A 102 -14.36 -3.58 7.77
C ARG A 102 -13.27 -2.54 7.50
N LEU A 103 -12.53 -2.12 8.54
CA LEU A 103 -11.42 -1.17 8.40
C LEU A 103 -10.32 -1.73 7.50
N ALA A 104 -9.98 -3.01 7.64
CA ALA A 104 -8.99 -3.67 6.79
C ALA A 104 -9.43 -3.71 5.32
N TRP A 105 -10.70 -4.00 5.03
CA TRP A 105 -11.23 -3.96 3.66
C TRP A 105 -11.25 -2.55 3.06
N LEU A 106 -11.66 -1.55 3.84
CA LEU A 106 -11.60 -0.15 3.40
C LEU A 106 -10.16 0.28 3.10
N THR A 107 -9.22 -0.09 3.97
CA THR A 107 -7.79 0.15 3.77
C THR A 107 -7.29 -0.49 2.48
N LEU A 108 -7.63 -1.76 2.25
CA LEU A 108 -7.24 -2.48 1.03
C LEU A 108 -7.82 -1.81 -0.22
N ALA A 109 -9.08 -1.37 -0.18
CA ALA A 109 -9.69 -0.63 -1.29
C ALA A 109 -8.93 0.67 -1.58
N CYS A 110 -8.57 1.45 -0.56
CA CYS A 110 -7.75 2.65 -0.73
C CYS A 110 -6.38 2.34 -1.33
N ILE A 111 -5.70 1.27 -0.88
CA ILE A 111 -4.40 0.84 -1.44
C ILE A 111 -4.54 0.47 -2.92
N VAL A 112 -5.57 -0.28 -3.29
CA VAL A 112 -5.82 -0.67 -4.68
C VAL A 112 -6.07 0.57 -5.55
N LEU A 113 -6.89 1.51 -5.09
CA LEU A 113 -7.15 2.77 -5.79
C LEU A 113 -5.88 3.64 -5.91
N ALA A 114 -5.09 3.76 -4.85
CA ALA A 114 -3.82 4.50 -4.87
C ALA A 114 -2.83 3.85 -5.84
N THR A 115 -2.73 2.52 -5.85
CA THR A 115 -1.87 1.77 -6.78
C THR A 115 -2.32 1.96 -8.22
N GLY A 116 -3.61 1.82 -8.51
CA GLY A 116 -4.17 1.99 -9.85
C GLY A 116 -3.97 3.41 -10.39
N THR A 117 -4.19 4.43 -9.55
CA THR A 117 -3.90 5.82 -9.93
C THR A 117 -2.40 6.09 -10.06
N GLY A 118 -1.55 5.39 -9.30
CA GLY A 118 -0.10 5.43 -9.46
C GLY A 118 0.34 4.90 -10.83
N VAL A 119 -0.24 3.78 -11.28
CA VAL A 119 0.00 3.28 -12.64
C VAL A 119 -0.50 4.30 -13.67
N TRP A 120 -1.69 4.86 -13.47
CA TRP A 120 -2.27 5.84 -14.38
C TRP A 120 -1.41 7.10 -14.56
N ILE A 121 -0.82 7.67 -13.50
CA ILE A 121 0.02 8.86 -13.67
C ILE A 121 1.23 8.62 -14.58
N PHE A 122 1.76 7.39 -14.63
CA PHE A 122 2.85 7.02 -15.53
C PHE A 122 2.42 6.80 -16.97
N THR A 123 1.15 6.48 -17.24
CA THR A 123 0.67 6.35 -18.62
C THR A 123 0.40 7.70 -19.28
N VAL A 124 0.15 8.75 -18.49
CA VAL A 124 -0.10 10.13 -18.97
C VAL A 124 1.06 11.09 -18.73
N GLY A 125 2.09 10.66 -17.97
CA GLY A 125 3.30 11.43 -17.73
C GLY A 125 4.32 11.28 -18.86
N SER A 126 5.38 12.06 -18.80
CA SER A 126 6.52 11.96 -19.72
C SER A 126 7.86 11.95 -18.97
N PRO A 127 8.89 11.24 -19.47
CA PRO A 127 10.24 11.35 -18.91
C PRO A 127 10.78 12.78 -18.99
N LYS A 128 11.56 13.21 -18.00
CA LYS A 128 12.41 14.41 -18.10
C LYS A 128 13.60 14.08 -19.00
N GLY A 129 13.93 15.01 -19.91
CA GLY A 129 15.12 14.94 -20.76
C GLY A 129 16.42 15.00 -19.97
#